data_AF-A0A1Q9UNH3-F1
#
_entry.id   AF-A0A1Q9UNH3-F1
#
_cell.length_a   1.000
_cell.length_b   1.000
_cell.length_c   1.000
_cell.angle_alpha   90.00
_cell.angle_beta   90.00
_cell.angle_gamma   90.00
#
_symmetry.space_group_name_H-M   'P 1'
#
loop_
_entity.id
_entity.type
_entity.pdbx_description
1 polymer ?
#
loop_
_entity_poly.entity_id
_entity_poly.type
_entity_poly.pdbx_seq_one_letter_code
_entity_poly.pdbx_strand_id
1 'polypeptide(L)'
;MSELYAYPRLCDGPALVIHQQMLRLAEQPSVDFTPLVGYSHHDATPVPTGAPIANEDRIKSVRSAVVAAIEPWLSRQNTSLRPTDNAAFDLALGKTLCDSLQIMPADAGHKETWSFLSTVVFPDVVYARFPGLHVDRVLGRQHRNALRRAWFRFTIVGDLQLASSRPLGEDEMTALFERPTLAMNPRLLRLLAEHVLSSSASDRANYTRQLAKRAIALTGAYLLDVIPDFEIRELLGMKDLLTRKPDNPPSSKALLTSSWPRSSATHATPPLWSHGSHRVEHKDPPAAESTVMVQKVAAQESSDLVSVFHREMVQLCRQIEQALGTRPRELARRVATMGGFEAARQALASTSMDLFVALWEAGHSELSVEALVLDARFRGLFTAALLERAEQRLGVS
;
A
#
# COMPACT_ATOMS: atom_id res chain seq x y z
N MET A 1 -11.71 24.66 -15.54
CA MET A 1 -11.39 23.51 -14.68
C MET A 1 -10.22 22.79 -15.31
N SER A 2 -9.16 22.47 -14.57
CA SER A 2 -8.12 21.60 -15.11
C SER A 2 -8.75 20.26 -15.48
N GLU A 3 -8.51 19.79 -16.69
CA GLU A 3 -8.97 18.49 -17.12
C GLU A 3 -8.25 17.39 -16.31
N LEU A 4 -9.01 16.40 -15.83
CA LEU A 4 -8.47 15.26 -15.10
C LEU A 4 -8.39 14.05 -16.03
N TYR A 5 -7.38 13.21 -15.87
CA TYR A 5 -7.14 12.07 -16.77
C TYR A 5 -7.33 10.72 -16.07
N ALA A 6 -7.91 9.77 -16.80
CA ALA A 6 -7.94 8.37 -16.41
C ALA A 6 -6.62 7.69 -16.80
N TYR A 7 -5.92 7.09 -15.83
CA TYR A 7 -4.62 6.46 -16.06
C TYR A 7 -4.76 4.94 -16.22
N PRO A 8 -3.89 4.29 -17.01
CA PRO A 8 -3.87 2.83 -17.13
C PRO A 8 -3.63 2.14 -15.78
N ARG A 9 -4.33 1.03 -15.57
CA ARG A 9 -4.17 0.16 -14.39
C ARG A 9 -3.46 -1.12 -14.81
N LEU A 10 -2.37 -1.45 -14.13
CA LEU A 10 -1.62 -2.69 -14.34
C LEU A 10 -1.81 -3.65 -13.16
N CYS A 11 -2.38 -4.82 -13.43
CA CYS A 11 -2.62 -5.85 -12.43
C CYS A 11 -1.32 -6.41 -11.83
N ASP A 12 -1.43 -7.03 -10.65
CA ASP A 12 -0.27 -7.52 -9.88
C ASP A 12 0.60 -8.52 -10.68
N GLY A 13 0.01 -9.41 -11.49
CA GLY A 13 0.76 -10.44 -12.24
C GLY A 13 1.81 -9.83 -13.18
N PRO A 14 1.40 -9.07 -14.21
CA PRO A 14 2.33 -8.38 -15.10
C PRO A 14 3.28 -7.42 -14.36
N ALA A 15 2.78 -6.69 -13.37
CA ALA A 15 3.60 -5.76 -12.60
C ALA A 15 4.70 -6.47 -11.79
N LEU A 16 4.43 -7.68 -11.26
CA LEU A 16 5.44 -8.52 -10.59
C LEU A 16 6.52 -9.01 -11.56
N VAL A 17 6.16 -9.32 -12.81
CA VAL A 17 7.14 -9.71 -13.84
C VAL A 17 8.11 -8.56 -14.11
N ILE A 18 7.60 -7.34 -14.27
CA ILE A 18 8.45 -6.16 -14.46
C ILE A 18 9.27 -5.88 -13.20
N HIS A 19 8.70 -6.01 -12.01
CA HIS A 19 9.44 -5.87 -10.75
C HIS A 19 10.62 -6.85 -10.64
N GLN A 20 10.46 -8.11 -11.09
CA GLN A 20 11.57 -9.06 -11.17
C GLN A 20 12.62 -8.67 -12.22
N GLN A 21 12.23 -8.04 -13.33
CA GLN A 21 13.20 -7.46 -14.27
C GLN A 21 13.96 -6.29 -13.62
N MET A 22 13.27 -5.45 -12.86
CA MET A 22 13.89 -4.35 -12.15
C MET A 22 14.95 -4.82 -11.14
N LEU A 23 14.65 -5.87 -10.37
CA LEU A 23 15.61 -6.48 -9.43
C LEU A 23 16.85 -7.01 -10.16
N ARG A 24 16.68 -7.69 -11.30
CA ARG A 24 17.80 -8.19 -12.10
C ARG A 24 18.69 -7.09 -12.67
N LEU A 25 18.11 -5.95 -13.06
CA LEU A 25 18.88 -4.79 -13.51
C LEU A 25 19.60 -4.10 -12.34
N ALA A 26 18.97 -4.04 -11.16
CA ALA A 26 19.56 -3.47 -9.96
C ALA A 26 20.78 -4.25 -9.43
N GLU A 27 20.92 -5.53 -9.77
CA GLU A 27 22.08 -6.37 -9.44
C GLU A 27 23.29 -6.11 -10.37
N GLN A 28 23.11 -5.39 -11.48
CA GLN A 28 24.18 -5.13 -12.43
C GLN A 28 25.16 -4.05 -11.92
N PRO A 29 26.46 -4.14 -12.27
CA PRO A 29 27.46 -3.14 -11.85
C PRO A 29 27.15 -1.71 -12.34
N SER A 30 26.48 -1.59 -13.48
CA SER A 30 25.95 -0.33 -14.00
C SER A 30 24.44 -0.48 -14.12
N VAL A 31 23.72 0.18 -13.24
CA VAL A 31 22.25 0.08 -13.19
C VAL A 31 21.66 1.03 -14.21
N ASP A 32 20.97 0.48 -15.20
CA ASP A 32 20.24 1.24 -16.22
C ASP A 32 18.80 0.71 -16.36
N PHE A 33 17.85 1.57 -16.03
CA PHE A 33 16.42 1.28 -16.15
C PHE A 33 15.80 1.81 -17.44
N THR A 34 16.55 2.53 -18.27
CA THR A 34 16.09 3.06 -19.57
C THR A 34 15.39 1.99 -20.43
N PRO A 35 15.87 0.73 -20.49
CA PRO A 35 15.20 -0.33 -21.26
C PRO A 35 13.81 -0.73 -20.74
N LEU A 36 13.49 -0.47 -19.46
CA LEU A 36 12.19 -0.75 -18.87
C LEU A 36 11.21 0.42 -18.96
N VAL A 37 11.71 1.62 -19.25
CA VAL A 37 10.87 2.82 -19.35
C VAL A 37 9.94 2.69 -20.55
N GLY A 38 8.64 2.73 -20.29
CA GLY A 38 7.58 2.74 -21.29
C GLY A 38 6.49 3.76 -20.96
N TYR A 39 5.57 3.96 -21.91
CA TYR A 39 4.42 4.86 -21.78
C TYR A 39 3.08 4.13 -21.95
N SER A 40 3.13 2.83 -22.23
CA SER A 40 2.00 1.92 -22.34
C SER A 40 2.44 0.50 -21.97
N HIS A 41 1.47 -0.36 -21.69
CA HIS A 41 1.70 -1.78 -21.48
C HIS A 41 0.46 -2.54 -21.97
N HIS A 42 0.64 -3.65 -22.68
CA HIS A 42 -0.47 -4.39 -23.31
C HIS A 42 -1.52 -4.89 -22.30
N ASP A 43 -1.10 -5.28 -21.09
CA ASP A 43 -2.02 -5.66 -20.00
C ASP A 43 -2.51 -4.47 -19.15
N ALA A 44 -2.09 -3.23 -19.44
CA ALA A 44 -2.56 -2.06 -18.69
C ALA A 44 -3.82 -1.49 -19.34
N THR A 45 -4.91 -1.44 -18.58
CA THR A 45 -6.20 -0.95 -19.10
C THR A 45 -6.67 0.27 -18.31
N PRO A 46 -7.01 1.40 -18.95
CA PRO A 46 -7.66 2.50 -18.26
C PRO A 46 -9.14 2.16 -17.96
N VAL A 47 -9.70 2.72 -16.90
CA VAL A 47 -11.13 2.54 -16.63
C VAL A 47 -11.93 3.66 -17.30
N PRO A 48 -12.91 3.34 -18.17
CA PRO A 48 -13.72 4.34 -18.86
C PRO A 48 -14.71 4.99 -17.88
N THR A 49 -14.21 5.94 -17.07
CA THR A 49 -14.99 6.69 -16.07
C THR A 49 -15.52 8.02 -16.60
N GLY A 50 -15.54 8.21 -17.93
CA GLY A 50 -15.96 9.45 -18.59
C GLY A 50 -14.89 10.54 -18.65
N ALA A 51 -13.74 10.35 -18.01
CA ALA A 51 -12.57 11.21 -18.16
C ALA A 51 -11.75 10.83 -19.41
N PRO A 52 -11.05 11.79 -20.04
CA PRO A 52 -10.08 11.46 -21.09
C PRO A 52 -9.01 10.51 -20.57
N ILE A 53 -8.65 9.53 -21.39
CA ILE A 53 -7.60 8.57 -21.08
C ILE A 53 -6.25 9.27 -21.24
N ALA A 54 -5.35 9.13 -20.26
CA ALA A 54 -3.96 9.51 -20.40
C ALA A 54 -3.28 8.64 -21.46
N ASN A 55 -3.14 9.18 -22.66
CA ASN A 55 -2.44 8.51 -23.75
C ASN A 55 -0.90 8.55 -23.54
N GLU A 56 -0.16 7.87 -24.42
CA GLU A 56 1.31 7.79 -24.32
C GLU A 56 1.98 9.16 -24.30
N ASP A 57 1.53 10.11 -25.14
CA ASP A 57 2.08 11.47 -25.18
C ASP A 57 1.89 12.22 -23.86
N ARG A 58 0.72 12.07 -23.23
CA ARG A 58 0.45 12.63 -21.92
C ARG A 58 1.34 12.02 -20.84
N ILE A 59 1.45 10.69 -20.83
CA ILE A 59 2.29 9.96 -19.86
C ILE A 59 3.77 10.33 -20.05
N LYS A 60 4.22 10.47 -21.30
CA LYS A 60 5.57 10.93 -21.64
C LYS A 60 5.83 12.35 -21.15
N SER A 61 4.88 13.27 -21.36
CA SER A 61 4.97 14.65 -20.87
C SER A 61 5.07 14.71 -19.34
N VAL A 62 4.29 13.87 -18.65
CA VAL A 62 4.34 13.73 -17.19
C VAL A 62 5.71 13.20 -16.75
N ARG A 63 6.24 12.18 -17.43
CA ARG A 63 7.58 11.66 -17.14
C ARG A 63 8.65 12.73 -17.31
N SER A 64 8.63 13.45 -18.43
CA SER A 64 9.59 14.53 -18.70
C SER A 64 9.54 15.61 -17.61
N ALA A 65 8.34 16.02 -17.17
CA ALA A 65 8.20 17.00 -16.09
C ALA A 65 8.78 16.48 -14.77
N VAL A 66 8.45 15.24 -14.38
CA VAL A 66 8.94 14.63 -13.14
C VAL A 66 10.45 14.48 -13.17
N VAL A 67 11.01 13.86 -14.21
CA VAL A 67 12.46 13.64 -14.36
C VAL A 67 13.21 14.97 -14.34
N ALA A 68 12.74 15.98 -15.07
CA ALA A 68 13.37 17.30 -15.05
C ALA A 68 13.36 17.95 -13.65
N ALA A 69 12.28 17.78 -12.89
CA ALA A 69 12.19 18.34 -11.54
C ALA A 69 13.12 17.64 -10.52
N ILE A 70 13.45 16.37 -10.75
CA ILE A 70 14.31 15.57 -9.86
C ILE A 70 15.70 15.29 -10.43
N GLU A 71 16.03 15.83 -11.60
CA GLU A 71 17.31 15.67 -12.29
C GLU A 71 18.54 15.95 -11.40
N PRO A 72 18.53 16.95 -10.48
CA PRO A 72 19.67 17.17 -9.59
C PRO A 72 20.03 15.98 -8.68
N TRP A 73 19.10 15.05 -8.49
CA TRP A 73 19.32 13.83 -7.73
C TRP A 73 19.57 12.60 -8.62
N LEU A 74 19.03 12.58 -9.85
CA LEU A 74 19.23 11.47 -10.80
C LEU A 74 20.56 11.54 -11.55
N SER A 75 21.03 12.75 -11.88
CA SER A 75 22.30 12.99 -12.59
C SER A 75 23.56 12.55 -11.83
N ARG A 76 23.43 12.25 -10.53
CA ARG A 76 24.50 11.66 -9.72
C ARG A 76 24.60 10.18 -10.06
N GLN A 77 25.44 9.86 -11.05
CA GLN A 77 25.68 8.51 -11.56
C GLN A 77 25.66 7.42 -10.47
N ASN A 78 24.81 6.42 -10.66
CA ASN A 78 24.85 5.10 -10.01
C ASN A 78 24.90 5.05 -8.48
N THR A 79 24.31 6.02 -7.78
CA THR A 79 24.15 5.87 -6.33
C THR A 79 22.75 6.23 -5.87
N SER A 80 22.18 5.34 -5.07
CA SER A 80 21.04 5.61 -4.19
C SER A 80 21.03 7.06 -3.70
N LEU A 81 19.83 7.62 -3.57
CA LEU A 81 19.67 8.91 -2.91
C LEU A 81 20.34 8.89 -1.53
N ARG A 82 21.06 9.95 -1.19
CA ARG A 82 21.63 10.11 0.16
C ARG A 82 20.49 10.28 1.16
N PRO A 83 20.58 9.72 2.37
CA PRO A 83 19.52 9.85 3.37
C PRO A 83 19.12 11.30 3.68
N THR A 84 20.07 12.23 3.63
CA THR A 84 19.86 13.67 3.85
C THR A 84 19.01 14.33 2.77
N ASP A 85 19.00 13.77 1.56
CA ASP A 85 18.30 14.33 0.41
C ASP A 85 16.84 13.81 0.31
N ASN A 86 16.49 12.76 1.06
CA ASN A 86 15.19 12.07 0.95
C ASN A 86 13.99 13.01 1.07
N ALA A 87 13.99 13.88 2.08
CA ALA A 87 12.85 14.78 2.32
C ALA A 87 12.67 15.79 1.19
N ALA A 88 13.76 16.39 0.71
CA ALA A 88 13.74 17.35 -0.40
C ALA A 88 13.31 16.68 -1.72
N PHE A 89 13.82 15.47 -1.97
CA PHE A 89 13.43 14.66 -3.12
C PHE A 89 11.95 14.29 -3.08
N ASP A 90 11.46 13.74 -1.95
CA ASP A 90 10.07 13.31 -1.80
C ASP A 90 9.10 14.50 -1.94
N LEU A 91 9.49 15.69 -1.46
CA LEU A 91 8.73 16.94 -1.62
C LEU A 91 8.67 17.39 -3.09
N ALA A 92 9.81 17.40 -3.79
CA ALA A 92 9.88 17.78 -5.21
C ALA A 92 9.12 16.80 -6.11
N LEU A 93 9.27 15.49 -5.84
CA LEU A 93 8.55 14.42 -6.52
C LEU A 93 7.04 14.55 -6.29
N GLY A 94 6.61 14.69 -5.04
CA GLY A 94 5.19 14.82 -4.68
C GLY A 94 4.54 16.04 -5.33
N LYS A 95 5.22 17.20 -5.31
CA LYS A 95 4.78 18.43 -5.98
C LYS A 95 4.56 18.19 -7.47
N THR A 96 5.59 17.69 -8.14
CA THR A 96 5.58 17.55 -9.59
C THR A 96 4.57 16.50 -10.05
N LEU A 97 4.41 15.40 -9.30
CA LEU A 97 3.34 14.43 -9.54
C LEU A 97 1.96 15.07 -9.42
N CYS A 98 1.71 15.91 -8.42
CA CYS A 98 0.42 16.60 -8.28
C CYS A 98 0.15 17.56 -9.43
N ASP A 99 1.16 18.35 -9.82
CA ASP A 99 1.03 19.35 -10.88
C ASP A 99 0.85 18.70 -12.26
N SER A 100 1.57 17.60 -12.53
CA SER A 100 1.64 17.00 -13.87
C SER A 100 0.63 15.88 -14.11
N LEU A 101 0.37 15.01 -13.12
CA LEU A 101 -0.51 13.85 -13.35
C LEU A 101 -1.93 14.32 -13.68
N GLN A 102 -2.47 15.29 -12.95
CA GLN A 102 -3.89 15.67 -13.03
C GLN A 102 -4.78 14.42 -13.02
N ILE A 103 -4.41 13.45 -12.18
CA ILE A 103 -5.00 12.12 -12.17
C ILE A 103 -6.41 12.16 -11.57
N MET A 104 -7.31 11.38 -12.16
CA MET A 104 -8.65 11.17 -11.62
C MET A 104 -8.60 10.58 -10.21
N PRO A 105 -9.39 11.12 -9.26
CA PRO A 105 -9.59 10.56 -7.92
C PRO A 105 -9.73 9.05 -7.83
N ALA A 106 -10.56 8.48 -8.70
CA ALA A 106 -10.84 7.05 -8.72
C ALA A 106 -9.53 6.28 -8.97
N ASP A 107 -8.78 6.65 -10.00
CA ASP A 107 -7.52 5.98 -10.35
C ASP A 107 -6.42 6.21 -9.32
N ALA A 108 -6.33 7.41 -8.72
CA ALA A 108 -5.40 7.68 -7.62
C ALA A 108 -5.68 6.79 -6.39
N GLY A 109 -6.92 6.32 -6.22
CA GLY A 109 -7.31 5.37 -5.17
C GLY A 109 -6.83 3.93 -5.41
N HIS A 110 -6.68 3.52 -6.67
CA HIS A 110 -6.35 2.15 -7.06
C HIS A 110 -4.84 1.88 -7.09
N LYS A 111 -4.42 0.76 -6.49
CA LYS A 111 -2.98 0.40 -6.43
C LYS A 111 -2.40 0.12 -7.82
N GLU A 112 -3.21 -0.42 -8.72
CA GLU A 112 -2.83 -0.87 -10.06
C GLU A 112 -2.37 0.29 -10.95
N THR A 113 -2.96 1.48 -10.76
CA THR A 113 -2.49 2.72 -11.36
C THR A 113 -1.05 3.04 -10.94
N TRP A 114 -0.77 2.92 -9.64
CA TRP A 114 0.54 3.22 -9.10
C TRP A 114 1.58 2.14 -9.43
N SER A 115 1.15 0.88 -9.56
CA SER A 115 1.97 -0.20 -10.11
C SER A 115 2.38 0.08 -11.56
N PHE A 116 1.45 0.54 -12.40
CA PHE A 116 1.77 0.96 -13.76
C PHE A 116 2.80 2.09 -13.76
N LEU A 117 2.55 3.16 -13.00
CA LEU A 117 3.45 4.31 -12.93
C LEU A 117 4.85 3.93 -12.41
N SER A 118 4.96 3.09 -11.38
CA SER A 118 6.25 2.73 -10.78
C SER A 118 7.07 1.73 -11.57
N THR A 119 6.42 0.81 -12.30
CA THR A 119 7.10 -0.28 -13.02
C THR A 119 7.37 0.06 -14.48
N VAL A 120 6.44 0.77 -15.13
CA VAL A 120 6.51 1.09 -16.56
C VAL A 120 7.05 2.50 -16.76
N VAL A 121 6.49 3.48 -16.06
CA VAL A 121 6.78 4.90 -16.35
C VAL A 121 7.99 5.42 -15.59
N PHE A 122 8.19 5.00 -14.33
CA PHE A 122 9.17 5.56 -13.39
C PHE A 122 10.03 4.51 -12.65
N PRO A 123 10.52 3.44 -13.29
CA PRO A 123 11.31 2.42 -12.60
C PRO A 123 12.62 2.99 -12.00
N ASP A 124 13.27 3.90 -12.73
CA ASP A 124 14.47 4.63 -12.35
C ASP A 124 14.25 5.54 -11.12
N VAL A 125 13.13 6.28 -11.09
CA VAL A 125 12.79 7.19 -9.99
C VAL A 125 12.55 6.41 -8.69
N VAL A 126 11.87 5.27 -8.79
CA VAL A 126 11.61 4.40 -7.64
C VAL A 126 12.91 3.78 -7.13
N TYR A 127 13.77 3.32 -8.02
CA TYR A 127 15.09 2.78 -7.67
C TYR A 127 15.97 3.84 -6.98
N ALA A 128 16.04 5.06 -7.53
CA ALA A 128 16.83 6.14 -6.97
C ALA A 128 16.49 6.37 -5.48
N ARG A 129 15.19 6.32 -5.15
CA ARG A 129 14.70 6.52 -3.77
C ARG A 129 14.77 5.27 -2.89
N PHE A 130 14.58 4.09 -3.48
CA PHE A 130 14.54 2.79 -2.79
C PHE A 130 15.32 1.73 -3.59
N PRO A 131 16.65 1.69 -3.49
CA PRO A 131 17.49 0.79 -4.30
C PRO A 131 17.21 -0.70 -4.05
N GLY A 132 16.77 -1.04 -2.84
CA GLY A 132 16.38 -2.42 -2.51
C GLY A 132 15.07 -2.87 -3.17
N LEU A 133 14.35 -1.97 -3.85
CA LEU A 133 13.14 -2.26 -4.63
C LEU A 133 12.15 -3.17 -3.91
N HIS A 134 11.94 -2.95 -2.61
CA HIS A 134 10.98 -3.76 -1.85
C HIS A 134 9.61 -3.71 -2.53
N VAL A 135 8.97 -4.87 -2.70
CA VAL A 135 7.73 -5.01 -3.51
C VAL A 135 6.65 -3.99 -3.13
N ASP A 136 6.48 -3.70 -1.83
CA ASP A 136 5.50 -2.70 -1.38
C ASP A 136 5.81 -1.26 -1.82
N ARG A 137 7.08 -0.91 -2.03
CA ARG A 137 7.50 0.40 -2.56
C ARG A 137 7.26 0.51 -4.05
N VAL A 138 7.26 -0.62 -4.76
CA VAL A 138 7.03 -0.69 -6.21
C VAL A 138 5.55 -0.89 -6.52
N LEU A 139 4.87 -1.91 -5.99
CA LEU A 139 3.48 -2.27 -6.33
C LEU A 139 2.43 -1.72 -5.36
N GLY A 140 2.83 -1.29 -4.15
CA GLY A 140 1.94 -0.52 -3.29
C GLY A 140 0.90 -1.30 -2.48
N ARG A 141 1.20 -2.52 -2.03
CA ARG A 141 0.41 -3.14 -0.95
C ARG A 141 0.32 -2.16 0.23
N GLN A 142 -0.87 -2.07 0.84
CA GLN A 142 -1.15 -1.17 1.97
C GLN A 142 -0.78 0.30 1.73
N HIS A 143 -0.92 0.82 0.50
CA HIS A 143 -0.65 2.23 0.17
C HIS A 143 0.83 2.65 0.33
N ARG A 144 1.77 1.70 0.33
CA ARG A 144 3.20 1.95 0.58
C ARG A 144 4.05 2.27 -0.66
N ASN A 145 3.44 2.32 -1.85
CA ASN A 145 4.12 2.65 -3.11
C ASN A 145 4.79 4.03 -3.03
N ALA A 146 6.01 4.13 -3.54
CA ALA A 146 6.86 5.31 -3.43
C ALA A 146 6.19 6.57 -4.03
N LEU A 147 5.73 6.48 -5.28
CA LEU A 147 5.11 7.59 -6.01
C LEU A 147 3.78 7.99 -5.36
N ARG A 148 2.96 6.99 -5.00
CA ARG A 148 1.68 7.20 -4.33
C ARG A 148 1.84 7.94 -3.02
N ARG A 149 2.82 7.54 -2.20
CA ARG A 149 3.10 8.18 -0.91
C ARG A 149 3.52 9.62 -1.11
N ALA A 150 4.46 9.89 -2.04
CA ALA A 150 4.92 11.24 -2.34
C ALA A 150 3.76 12.13 -2.80
N TRP A 151 2.96 11.64 -3.75
CA TRP A 151 1.77 12.32 -4.24
C TRP A 151 0.75 12.59 -3.12
N PHE A 152 0.32 11.55 -2.38
CA PHE A 152 -0.70 11.69 -1.33
C PHE A 152 -0.25 12.59 -0.18
N ARG A 153 1.01 12.49 0.24
CA ARG A 153 1.57 13.39 1.25
C ARG A 153 1.52 14.84 0.77
N PHE A 154 1.89 15.08 -0.49
CA PHE A 154 1.85 16.42 -1.06
C PHE A 154 0.43 16.97 -1.21
N THR A 155 -0.54 16.16 -1.64
CA THR A 155 -1.94 16.63 -1.77
C THR A 155 -2.53 17.08 -0.43
N ILE A 156 -2.12 16.47 0.68
CA ILE A 156 -2.66 16.81 2.01
C ILE A 156 -1.90 17.93 2.70
N VAL A 157 -0.56 17.93 2.66
CA VAL A 157 0.26 18.89 3.44
C VAL A 157 1.35 19.60 2.64
N GLY A 158 1.38 19.48 1.31
CA GLY A 158 2.44 20.03 0.46
C GLY A 158 2.60 21.54 0.57
N ASP A 159 1.50 22.28 0.66
CA ASP A 159 1.49 23.72 0.92
C ASP A 159 2.13 24.07 2.27
N LEU A 160 1.82 23.30 3.32
CA LEU A 160 2.40 23.46 4.65
C LEU A 160 3.91 23.14 4.66
N GLN A 161 4.34 22.12 3.89
CA GLN A 161 5.76 21.80 3.73
C GLN A 161 6.52 22.96 3.05
N LEU A 162 5.97 23.49 1.95
CA LEU A 162 6.59 24.55 1.17
C LEU A 162 6.67 25.88 1.93
N ALA A 163 5.67 26.18 2.77
CA ALA A 163 5.64 27.38 3.60
C ALA A 163 6.56 27.30 4.83
N SER A 164 7.07 26.11 5.18
CA SER A 164 7.86 25.90 6.39
C SER A 164 9.36 26.06 6.16
N SER A 165 10.04 26.78 7.05
CA SER A 165 11.50 26.81 7.11
C SER A 165 12.12 25.49 7.60
N ARG A 166 11.35 24.66 8.30
CA ARG A 166 11.74 23.33 8.76
C ARG A 166 10.62 22.32 8.44
N PRO A 167 10.56 21.84 7.18
CA PRO A 167 9.55 20.86 6.74
C PRO A 167 9.53 19.59 7.62
N LEU A 168 8.45 18.80 7.52
CA LEU A 168 8.33 17.54 8.26
C LEU A 168 9.32 16.51 7.70
N GLY A 169 10.04 15.81 8.58
CA GLY A 169 10.94 14.71 8.19
C GLY A 169 10.19 13.40 7.97
N GLU A 170 10.92 12.34 7.58
CA GLU A 170 10.31 11.04 7.29
C GLU A 170 9.65 10.41 8.51
N ASP A 171 10.21 10.60 9.72
CA ASP A 171 9.63 10.07 10.95
C ASP A 171 8.31 10.76 11.31
N GLU A 172 8.24 12.10 11.20
CA GLU A 172 7.00 12.84 11.42
C GLU A 172 5.96 12.46 10.35
N MET A 173 6.35 12.42 9.08
CA MET A 173 5.46 12.02 7.99
C MET A 173 4.98 10.58 8.14
N THR A 174 5.82 9.68 8.65
CA THR A 174 5.44 8.29 8.95
C THR A 174 4.44 8.22 10.10
N ALA A 175 4.70 8.95 11.18
CA ALA A 175 3.80 8.99 12.34
C ALA A 175 2.40 9.52 11.98
N LEU A 176 2.31 10.50 11.07
CA LEU A 176 1.04 11.06 10.61
C LEU A 176 0.35 10.16 9.56
N PHE A 177 1.05 9.75 8.50
CA PHE A 177 0.41 9.15 7.32
C PHE A 177 0.33 7.61 7.32
N GLU A 178 1.17 6.88 8.06
CA GLU A 178 1.12 5.40 8.04
C GLU A 178 0.06 4.80 8.98
N ARG A 179 -0.82 5.65 9.51
CA ARG A 179 -1.92 5.27 10.40
C ARG A 179 -3.22 5.35 9.60
N PRO A 180 -3.83 4.20 9.21
CA PRO A 180 -5.02 4.21 8.34
C PRO A 180 -6.14 5.12 8.87
N THR A 181 -6.40 5.11 10.18
CA THR A 181 -7.44 5.92 10.80
C THR A 181 -7.20 7.43 10.65
N LEU A 182 -5.94 7.89 10.67
CA LEU A 182 -5.60 9.29 10.43
C LEU A 182 -5.59 9.61 8.95
N ALA A 183 -5.05 8.71 8.12
CA ALA A 183 -4.94 8.89 6.67
C ALA A 183 -6.30 9.10 5.98
N MET A 184 -7.37 8.56 6.57
CA MET A 184 -8.75 8.74 6.07
C MET A 184 -9.37 10.10 6.43
N ASN A 185 -8.69 10.92 7.25
CA ASN A 185 -9.17 12.24 7.64
C ASN A 185 -8.14 13.35 7.30
N PRO A 186 -8.15 13.85 6.05
CA PRO A 186 -7.26 14.92 5.59
C PRO A 186 -7.29 16.17 6.48
N ARG A 187 -8.47 16.54 6.99
CA ARG A 187 -8.64 17.71 7.86
C ARG A 187 -7.88 17.52 9.17
N LEU A 188 -8.06 16.38 9.83
CA LEU A 188 -7.30 16.05 11.04
C LEU A 188 -5.79 16.01 10.75
N LEU A 189 -5.36 15.36 9.67
CA LEU A 189 -3.95 15.31 9.29
C LEU A 189 -3.34 16.71 9.14
N ARG A 190 -4.04 17.62 8.48
CA ARG A 190 -3.60 19.02 8.33
C ARG A 190 -3.49 19.72 9.68
N LEU A 191 -4.47 19.57 10.56
CA LEU A 191 -4.42 20.12 11.92
C LEU A 191 -3.22 19.61 12.71
N LEU A 192 -2.95 18.31 12.67
CA LEU A 192 -1.79 17.70 13.33
C LEU A 192 -0.48 18.24 12.72
N ALA A 193 -0.39 18.30 11.40
CA ALA A 193 0.80 18.77 10.68
C ALA A 193 1.10 20.25 10.97
N GLU A 194 0.09 21.12 10.92
CA GLU A 194 0.20 22.54 11.30
C GLU A 194 0.76 22.67 12.72
N HIS A 195 0.21 21.90 13.66
CA HIS A 195 0.66 21.96 15.05
C HIS A 195 2.10 21.48 15.23
N VAL A 196 2.47 20.37 14.57
CA VAL A 196 3.85 19.85 14.60
C VAL A 196 4.83 20.84 13.96
N LEU A 197 4.46 21.48 12.85
CA LEU A 197 5.29 22.49 12.19
C LEU A 197 5.48 23.74 13.05
N SER A 198 4.48 24.09 13.87
CA SER A 198 4.57 25.21 14.84
C SER A 198 5.33 24.87 16.13
N SER A 199 5.61 23.58 16.38
CA SER A 199 6.21 23.11 17.62
C SER A 199 7.69 23.45 17.71
N SER A 200 8.12 23.91 18.89
CA SER A 200 9.54 24.09 19.25
C SER A 200 10.16 22.82 19.87
N ALA A 201 9.47 21.68 19.84
CA ALA A 201 9.97 20.42 20.40
C ALA A 201 11.34 20.05 19.83
N SER A 202 12.29 19.78 20.72
CA SER A 202 13.64 19.33 20.36
C SER A 202 13.60 17.99 19.63
N ASP A 203 12.85 17.02 20.18
CA ASP A 203 12.54 15.73 19.56
C ASP A 203 11.15 15.76 18.90
N ARG A 204 11.08 16.43 17.74
CA ARG A 204 9.83 16.59 16.98
C ARG A 204 9.28 15.24 16.48
N ALA A 205 10.15 14.25 16.22
CA ALA A 205 9.73 12.91 15.78
C ALA A 205 8.96 12.17 16.87
N ASN A 206 9.49 12.10 18.09
CA ASN A 206 8.79 11.49 19.21
C ASN A 206 7.53 12.27 19.59
N TYR A 207 7.62 13.62 19.62
CA TYR A 207 6.46 14.47 19.85
C TYR A 207 5.31 14.17 18.87
N THR A 208 5.61 14.13 17.57
CA THR A 208 4.62 13.80 16.52
C THR A 208 4.03 12.42 16.72
N ARG A 209 4.85 11.43 17.09
CA ARG A 209 4.40 10.07 17.38
C ARG A 209 3.41 10.03 18.55
N GLN A 210 3.68 10.75 19.63
CA GLN A 210 2.77 10.79 20.78
C GLN A 210 1.48 11.56 20.47
N LEU A 211 1.58 12.66 19.72
CA LEU A 211 0.42 13.42 19.25
C LEU A 211 -0.50 12.55 18.37
N ALA A 212 0.08 11.84 17.40
CA ALA A 212 -0.66 10.93 16.52
C ALA A 212 -1.37 9.82 17.31
N LYS A 213 -0.73 9.24 18.33
CA LYS A 213 -1.37 8.24 19.21
C LYS A 213 -2.58 8.81 19.94
N ARG A 214 -2.49 10.04 20.47
CA ARG A 214 -3.61 10.70 21.13
C ARG A 214 -4.75 10.97 20.15
N ALA A 215 -4.44 11.42 18.93
CA ALA A 215 -5.44 11.61 17.88
C ALA A 215 -6.15 10.30 17.51
N ILE A 216 -5.42 9.20 17.36
CA ILE A 216 -6.01 7.87 17.12
C ILE A 216 -6.91 7.46 18.29
N ALA A 217 -6.50 7.66 19.54
CA ALA A 217 -7.35 7.33 20.68
C ALA A 217 -8.69 8.10 20.64
N LEU A 218 -8.68 9.37 20.23
CA LEU A 218 -9.91 10.16 20.08
C LEU A 218 -10.83 9.63 18.98
N THR A 219 -10.29 9.09 17.88
CA THR A 219 -11.13 8.54 16.79
C THR A 219 -12.02 7.36 17.24
N GLY A 220 -11.68 6.70 18.35
CA GLY A 220 -12.51 5.62 18.91
C GLY A 220 -13.68 6.13 19.77
N ALA A 221 -13.57 7.33 20.33
CA ALA A 221 -14.58 7.91 21.23
C ALA A 221 -15.40 9.03 20.57
N TYR A 222 -14.86 9.66 19.53
CA TYR A 222 -15.43 10.84 18.90
C TYR A 222 -15.51 10.68 17.38
N LEU A 223 -16.61 11.17 16.79
CA LEU A 223 -16.70 11.39 15.35
C LEU A 223 -16.01 12.72 15.01
N LEU A 224 -14.69 12.69 14.85
CA LEU A 224 -13.88 13.90 14.64
C LEU A 224 -14.28 14.70 13.38
N ASP A 225 -14.98 14.08 12.43
CA ASP A 225 -15.44 14.74 11.20
C ASP A 225 -16.49 15.83 11.44
N VAL A 226 -17.29 15.72 12.50
CA VAL A 226 -18.36 16.67 12.84
C VAL A 226 -17.95 17.68 13.90
N ILE A 227 -16.87 17.40 14.63
CA ILE A 227 -16.35 18.28 15.68
C ILE A 227 -15.55 19.41 15.04
N PRO A 228 -15.72 20.68 15.44
CA PRO A 228 -14.97 21.82 14.90
C PRO A 228 -13.48 21.81 15.28
N ASP A 229 -12.63 22.47 14.49
CA ASP A 229 -11.16 22.36 14.65
C ASP A 229 -10.68 22.82 16.03
N PHE A 230 -11.30 23.84 16.61
CA PHE A 230 -10.90 24.38 17.92
C PHE A 230 -11.08 23.35 19.04
N GLU A 231 -12.17 22.57 18.98
CA GLU A 231 -12.48 21.55 19.98
C GLU A 231 -11.56 20.33 19.81
N ILE A 232 -11.23 19.95 18.57
CA ILE A 232 -10.20 18.93 18.29
C ILE A 232 -8.85 19.35 18.90
N ARG A 233 -8.45 20.62 18.71
CA ARG A 233 -7.21 21.17 19.28
C ARG A 233 -7.22 21.11 20.81
N GLU A 234 -8.36 21.43 21.44
CA GLU A 234 -8.54 21.36 22.88
C GLU A 234 -8.43 19.93 23.42
N LEU A 235 -9.16 18.98 22.82
CA LEU A 235 -9.11 17.55 23.16
C LEU A 235 -7.68 16.97 23.03
N LEU A 236 -6.93 17.46 22.05
CA LEU A 236 -5.53 17.09 21.82
C LEU A 236 -4.55 17.88 22.69
N GLY A 237 -5.02 18.79 23.54
CA GLY A 237 -4.18 19.62 24.40
C GLY A 237 -3.17 20.46 23.62
N MET A 238 -3.52 20.88 22.41
CA MET A 238 -2.69 21.70 21.52
C MET A 238 -2.72 23.17 21.96
N LYS A 239 -2.18 23.47 23.14
CA LYS A 239 -2.32 24.79 23.78
C LYS A 239 -1.45 25.90 23.15
N ASP A 240 -0.53 25.57 22.26
CA ASP A 240 0.46 26.52 21.75
C ASP A 240 -0.01 27.43 20.59
N LEU A 241 -1.20 27.21 20.01
CA LEU A 241 -1.68 27.98 18.85
C LEU A 241 -2.68 29.09 19.18
N LEU A 242 -3.19 29.16 20.42
CA LEU A 242 -4.24 30.11 20.80
C LEU A 242 -3.71 31.51 21.16
N THR A 243 -2.39 31.72 21.22
CA THR A 243 -1.77 33.02 21.58
C THR A 243 -1.44 33.90 20.37
N ARG A 244 -1.54 33.40 19.13
CA ARG A 244 -1.50 34.26 17.93
C ARG A 244 -2.92 34.68 17.55
N LYS A 245 -3.27 35.91 17.90
CA LYS A 245 -4.40 36.62 17.27
C LYS A 245 -4.15 36.62 15.76
N PRO A 246 -5.10 36.19 14.90
CA PRO A 246 -4.88 36.20 13.46
C PRO A 246 -4.87 37.66 12.98
N ASP A 247 -3.70 38.17 12.60
CA ASP A 247 -3.61 39.34 11.73
C ASP A 247 -4.10 38.92 10.35
N ASN A 248 -5.37 39.21 10.09
CA ASN A 248 -6.15 38.85 8.90
C ASN A 248 -6.19 37.36 8.58
N PRO A 249 -7.36 36.69 8.66
CA PRO A 249 -7.49 35.39 8.03
C PRO A 249 -7.24 35.56 6.52
N PRO A 250 -6.34 34.78 5.88
CA PRO A 250 -6.34 34.72 4.43
C PRO A 250 -7.75 34.31 4.02
N SER A 251 -8.39 35.15 3.19
CA SER A 251 -9.79 34.95 2.84
C SER A 251 -9.99 33.52 2.35
N SER A 252 -10.97 32.84 2.95
CA SER A 252 -11.39 31.46 2.65
C SER A 252 -11.83 31.24 1.20
N LYS A 253 -11.74 32.28 0.35
CA LYS A 253 -12.00 32.25 -1.08
C LYS A 253 -10.81 31.81 -1.94
N ALA A 254 -9.57 31.79 -1.44
CA ALA A 254 -8.39 31.52 -2.27
C ALA A 254 -7.91 30.05 -2.29
N LEU A 255 -8.43 29.17 -1.43
CA LEU A 255 -7.94 27.78 -1.27
C LEU A 255 -8.97 26.69 -1.63
N LEU A 256 -10.03 27.06 -2.35
CA LEU A 256 -11.05 26.14 -2.89
C LEU A 256 -10.97 25.99 -4.43
N THR A 257 -9.83 26.30 -5.04
CA THR A 257 -9.66 26.18 -6.51
C THR A 257 -9.18 24.81 -6.98
N SER A 258 -8.94 23.84 -6.09
CA SER A 258 -8.92 22.41 -6.44
C SER A 258 -10.23 21.75 -5.99
N SER A 259 -11.32 22.17 -6.65
CA SER A 259 -12.66 21.60 -6.47
C SER A 259 -12.66 20.11 -6.82
N TRP A 260 -12.68 19.25 -5.81
CA TRP A 260 -13.36 17.95 -5.94
C TRP A 260 -14.87 18.21 -5.92
N PRO A 261 -15.67 17.63 -6.82
CA PRO A 261 -17.11 17.86 -6.80
C PRO A 261 -17.71 17.20 -5.56
N ARG A 262 -18.27 18.02 -4.65
CA ARG A 262 -19.31 17.56 -3.73
C ARG A 262 -20.53 17.23 -4.59
N SER A 263 -20.88 15.97 -4.71
CA SER A 263 -22.15 15.57 -5.31
C SER A 263 -23.31 16.15 -4.50
N SER A 264 -23.98 17.14 -5.06
CA SER A 264 -25.27 17.60 -4.60
C SER A 264 -26.31 16.52 -4.93
N ALA A 265 -26.69 15.71 -3.95
CA ALA A 265 -27.85 14.84 -4.08
C ALA A 265 -29.11 15.71 -4.02
N THR A 266 -29.60 16.16 -5.16
CA THR A 266 -31.00 16.60 -5.30
C THR A 266 -31.89 15.36 -5.26
N HIS A 267 -32.81 15.31 -4.30
CA HIS A 267 -33.89 14.33 -4.24
C HIS A 267 -34.69 14.35 -5.55
N ALA A 268 -34.45 13.36 -6.41
CA ALA A 268 -35.34 13.00 -7.49
C ALA A 268 -36.02 11.68 -7.12
N THR A 269 -37.33 11.71 -7.02
CA THR A 269 -38.23 10.56 -6.81
C THR A 269 -37.99 9.53 -7.93
N PRO A 270 -37.88 8.22 -7.62
CA PRO A 270 -37.67 7.22 -8.66
C PRO A 270 -38.98 6.98 -9.45
N PRO A 271 -38.91 6.73 -10.77
CA PRO A 271 -40.09 6.35 -11.54
C PRO A 271 -40.51 4.92 -11.23
N LEU A 272 -41.84 4.71 -11.19
CA LEU A 272 -42.49 3.41 -11.08
C LEU A 272 -42.16 2.54 -12.30
N TRP A 273 -41.54 1.39 -12.06
CA TRP A 273 -41.33 0.37 -13.09
C TRP A 273 -42.61 -0.48 -13.24
N SER A 274 -43.27 -0.34 -14.38
CA SER A 274 -44.38 -1.20 -14.82
C SER A 274 -43.88 -2.61 -15.10
N HIS A 275 -44.51 -3.61 -14.48
CA HIS A 275 -44.25 -5.02 -14.71
C HIS A 275 -44.71 -5.45 -16.11
N GLY A 276 -43.76 -5.72 -17.00
CA GLY A 276 -44.00 -6.44 -18.26
C GLY A 276 -43.46 -7.86 -18.14
N SER A 277 -44.34 -8.85 -18.01
CA SER A 277 -44.00 -10.27 -18.04
C SER A 277 -43.47 -10.67 -19.42
N HIS A 278 -42.18 -10.95 -19.53
CA HIS A 278 -41.62 -11.74 -20.64
C HIS A 278 -41.30 -13.15 -20.15
N ARG A 279 -42.02 -14.10 -20.74
CA ARG A 279 -41.88 -15.55 -20.63
C ARG A 279 -40.50 -15.97 -21.15
N VAL A 280 -39.65 -16.51 -20.29
CA VAL A 280 -38.36 -17.11 -20.68
C VAL A 280 -38.63 -18.55 -21.09
N GLU A 281 -38.41 -18.86 -22.36
CA GLU A 281 -38.29 -20.23 -22.85
C GLU A 281 -36.93 -20.80 -22.40
N HIS A 282 -36.95 -21.90 -21.66
CA HIS A 282 -35.76 -22.66 -21.29
C HIS A 282 -35.17 -23.31 -22.54
N LYS A 283 -33.93 -22.95 -22.86
CA LYS A 283 -33.07 -23.68 -23.79
C LYS A 283 -31.82 -24.10 -23.02
N ASP A 284 -31.52 -25.39 -23.04
CA ASP A 284 -30.43 -26.01 -22.28
C ASP A 284 -29.07 -25.35 -22.58
N PRO A 285 -28.20 -25.14 -21.57
CA PRO A 285 -26.88 -24.57 -21.79
C PRO A 285 -25.91 -25.59 -22.41
N PRO A 286 -24.98 -25.16 -23.28
CA PRO A 286 -23.96 -26.02 -23.85
C PRO A 286 -22.89 -26.41 -22.81
N ALA A 287 -22.30 -27.59 -22.98
CA ALA A 287 -21.37 -28.29 -22.07
C ALA A 287 -20.07 -27.54 -21.66
N ALA A 288 -19.87 -26.28 -22.07
CA ALA A 288 -18.71 -25.47 -21.70
C ALA A 288 -18.85 -24.78 -20.33
N GLU A 289 -20.08 -24.55 -19.83
CA GLU A 289 -20.31 -23.91 -18.53
C GLU A 289 -20.04 -24.86 -17.34
N SER A 290 -20.20 -26.17 -17.54
CA SER A 290 -19.95 -27.18 -16.51
C SER A 290 -18.47 -27.30 -16.14
N THR A 291 -17.55 -27.08 -17.09
CA THR A 291 -16.09 -27.11 -16.83
C THR A 291 -15.63 -25.87 -16.05
N VAL A 292 -16.23 -24.71 -16.33
CA VAL A 292 -15.91 -23.45 -15.65
C VAL A 292 -16.44 -23.43 -14.21
N MET A 293 -17.64 -23.99 -13.97
CA MET A 293 -18.18 -24.11 -12.61
C MET A 293 -17.35 -25.07 -11.74
N VAL A 294 -16.89 -26.21 -12.28
CA VAL A 294 -16.05 -27.16 -11.52
C VAL A 294 -14.68 -26.55 -11.16
N GLN A 295 -14.06 -25.79 -12.07
CA GLN A 295 -12.80 -25.09 -11.77
C GLN A 295 -12.98 -23.96 -10.75
N LYS A 296 -14.11 -23.25 -10.78
CA LYS A 296 -14.42 -22.18 -9.82
C LYS A 296 -14.71 -22.73 -8.42
N VAL A 297 -15.39 -23.87 -8.32
CA VAL A 297 -15.63 -24.57 -7.05
C VAL A 297 -14.31 -25.09 -6.46
N ALA A 298 -13.45 -25.74 -7.27
CA ALA A 298 -12.14 -26.20 -6.82
C ALA A 298 -11.20 -25.06 -6.40
N ALA A 299 -11.22 -23.92 -7.11
CA ALA A 299 -10.45 -22.73 -6.73
C ALA A 299 -10.97 -22.06 -5.45
N GLN A 300 -12.30 -22.05 -5.25
CA GLN A 300 -12.92 -21.55 -4.03
C GLN A 300 -12.63 -22.46 -2.83
N GLU A 301 -12.75 -23.77 -2.99
CA GLU A 301 -12.40 -24.77 -1.97
C GLU A 301 -10.91 -24.70 -1.60
N SER A 302 -10.02 -24.52 -2.58
CA SER A 302 -8.60 -24.29 -2.32
C SER A 302 -8.35 -22.99 -1.56
N SER A 303 -9.08 -21.91 -1.89
CA SER A 303 -8.99 -20.62 -1.17
C SER A 303 -9.49 -20.72 0.28
N ASP A 304 -10.56 -21.48 0.50
CA ASP A 304 -11.14 -21.70 1.83
C ASP A 304 -10.20 -22.56 2.70
N LEU A 305 -9.60 -23.61 2.11
CA LEU A 305 -8.59 -24.44 2.78
C LEU A 305 -7.32 -23.64 3.13
N VAL A 306 -6.85 -22.75 2.26
CA VAL A 306 -5.71 -21.86 2.56
C VAL A 306 -6.03 -20.93 3.74
N SER A 307 -7.27 -20.45 3.83
CA SER A 307 -7.73 -19.61 4.95
C SER A 307 -7.82 -20.38 6.27
N VAL A 308 -8.28 -21.64 6.23
CA VAL A 308 -8.26 -22.56 7.39
C VAL A 308 -6.82 -22.82 7.82
N PHE A 309 -5.94 -23.16 6.86
CA PHE A 309 -4.53 -23.43 7.12
C PHE A 309 -3.80 -22.23 7.75
N HIS A 310 -4.12 -21.01 7.32
CA HIS A 310 -3.58 -19.81 7.96
C HIS A 310 -3.96 -19.69 9.44
N ARG A 311 -5.21 -19.99 9.81
CA ARG A 311 -5.64 -19.97 11.21
C ARG A 311 -4.92 -21.02 12.05
N GLU A 312 -4.73 -22.23 11.51
CA GLU A 312 -3.97 -23.30 12.16
C GLU A 312 -2.50 -22.91 12.36
N MET A 313 -1.86 -22.26 11.38
CA MET A 313 -0.50 -21.73 11.53
C MET A 313 -0.39 -20.66 12.63
N VAL A 314 -1.40 -19.78 12.77
CA VAL A 314 -1.44 -18.80 13.87
C VAL A 314 -1.65 -19.48 15.22
N GLN A 315 -2.44 -20.55 15.27
CA GLN A 315 -2.63 -21.36 16.47
C GLN A 315 -1.34 -22.12 16.84
N LEU A 316 -0.66 -22.70 15.86
CA LEU A 316 0.63 -23.37 16.03
C LEU A 316 1.66 -22.44 16.68
N CYS A 317 1.80 -21.20 16.20
CA CYS A 317 2.70 -20.23 16.83
C CYS A 317 2.38 -19.95 18.31
N ARG A 318 1.09 -19.98 18.70
CA ARG A 318 0.67 -19.81 20.10
C ARG A 318 0.97 -21.05 20.94
N GLN A 319 0.76 -22.24 20.38
CA GLN A 319 1.06 -23.50 21.05
C GLN A 319 2.57 -23.68 21.27
N ILE A 320 3.40 -23.31 20.28
CA ILE A 320 4.86 -23.28 20.43
C ILE A 320 5.29 -22.32 21.55
N GLU A 321 4.68 -21.12 21.61
CA GLU A 321 4.97 -20.14 22.67
C GLU A 321 4.62 -20.68 24.08
N GLN A 322 3.54 -21.48 24.19
CA GLN A 322 3.17 -22.15 25.43
C GLN A 322 4.11 -23.29 25.80
N ALA A 323 4.55 -24.10 24.82
CA ALA A 323 5.41 -25.25 25.05
C ALA A 323 6.87 -24.86 25.36
N LEU A 324 7.42 -23.89 24.62
CA LEU A 324 8.83 -23.46 24.76
C LEU A 324 9.01 -22.23 25.66
N GLY A 325 7.92 -21.65 26.18
CA GLY A 325 7.93 -20.41 26.97
C GLY A 325 8.42 -19.16 26.20
N THR A 326 8.75 -19.31 24.92
CA THR A 326 9.28 -18.24 24.06
C THR A 326 8.57 -18.26 22.72
N ARG A 327 8.15 -17.08 22.27
CA ARG A 327 7.44 -16.94 21.00
C ARG A 327 8.37 -17.22 19.81
N PRO A 328 7.95 -18.02 18.82
CA PRO A 328 8.74 -18.24 17.60
C PRO A 328 8.66 -16.99 16.70
N ARG A 329 9.46 -15.96 17.04
CA ARG A 329 9.35 -14.60 16.47
C ARG A 329 9.42 -14.61 14.95
N GLU A 330 10.34 -15.38 14.39
CA GLU A 330 10.55 -15.41 12.94
C GLU A 330 9.41 -16.11 12.20
N LEU A 331 8.93 -17.27 12.70
CA LEU A 331 7.78 -17.95 12.14
C LEU A 331 6.50 -17.11 12.26
N ALA A 332 6.24 -16.54 13.44
CA ALA A 332 5.08 -15.70 13.68
C ALA A 332 5.09 -14.43 12.81
N ARG A 333 6.28 -13.83 12.61
CA ARG A 333 6.46 -12.71 11.69
C ARG A 333 6.15 -13.12 10.25
N ARG A 334 6.69 -14.26 9.77
CA ARG A 334 6.41 -14.77 8.42
C ARG A 334 4.91 -15.05 8.23
N VAL A 335 4.27 -15.76 9.16
CA VAL A 335 2.82 -16.05 9.08
C VAL A 335 2.01 -14.75 9.00
N ALA A 336 2.40 -13.71 9.74
CA ALA A 336 1.72 -12.41 9.71
C ALA A 336 1.97 -11.60 8.42
N THR A 337 3.15 -11.74 7.78
CA THR A 337 3.51 -10.95 6.60
C THR A 337 3.12 -11.59 5.27
N MET A 338 3.22 -12.92 5.15
CA MET A 338 2.97 -13.64 3.89
C MET A 338 1.81 -14.65 3.96
N GLY A 339 1.18 -14.82 5.13
CA GLY A 339 0.13 -15.82 5.32
C GLY A 339 0.71 -17.19 5.69
N GLY A 340 -0.15 -18.08 6.20
CA GLY A 340 0.29 -19.36 6.77
C GLY A 340 0.85 -20.31 5.71
N PHE A 341 0.21 -20.37 4.55
CA PHE A 341 0.60 -21.24 3.44
C PHE A 341 2.01 -20.91 2.90
N GLU A 342 2.27 -19.65 2.54
CA GLU A 342 3.60 -19.24 2.06
C GLU A 342 4.67 -19.33 3.15
N ALA A 343 4.31 -19.05 4.41
CA ALA A 343 5.23 -19.23 5.53
C ALA A 343 5.66 -20.70 5.68
N ALA A 344 4.73 -21.64 5.54
CA ALA A 344 5.02 -23.07 5.59
C ALA A 344 5.89 -23.52 4.40
N ARG A 345 5.57 -23.04 3.18
CA ARG A 345 6.36 -23.33 1.97
C ARG A 345 7.81 -22.86 2.11
N GLN A 346 8.03 -21.67 2.65
CA GLN A 346 9.38 -21.15 2.88
C GLN A 346 10.11 -21.88 4.02
N ALA A 347 9.42 -22.27 5.09
CA ALA A 347 10.00 -23.04 6.19
C ALA A 347 10.51 -24.42 5.72
N LEU A 348 9.73 -25.10 4.88
CA LEU A 348 10.12 -26.39 4.28
C LEU A 348 11.19 -26.26 3.19
N ALA A 349 11.29 -25.10 2.53
CA ALA A 349 12.33 -24.82 1.54
C ALA A 349 13.66 -24.37 2.17
N SER A 350 13.63 -23.80 3.38
CA SER A 350 14.84 -23.32 4.06
C SER A 350 15.59 -24.45 4.76
N THR A 351 16.93 -24.40 4.73
CA THR A 351 17.82 -25.36 5.41
C THR A 351 18.00 -25.07 6.91
N SER A 352 17.58 -23.90 7.40
CA SER A 352 17.64 -23.58 8.83
C SER A 352 16.60 -24.40 9.58
N MET A 353 17.07 -25.30 10.44
CA MET A 353 16.28 -26.23 11.24
C MET A 353 16.13 -25.77 12.69
N ASP A 354 16.60 -24.57 13.05
CA ASP A 354 16.82 -24.17 14.45
C ASP A 354 15.56 -24.24 15.31
N LEU A 355 14.40 -23.84 14.75
CA LEU A 355 13.12 -23.95 15.44
C LEU A 355 12.60 -25.40 15.52
N PHE A 356 12.83 -26.19 14.47
CA PHE A 356 12.42 -27.60 14.44
C PHE A 356 13.25 -28.43 15.42
N VAL A 357 14.57 -28.23 15.46
CA VAL A 357 15.49 -28.88 16.41
C VAL A 357 15.11 -28.53 17.84
N ALA A 358 14.81 -27.26 18.14
CA ALA A 358 14.37 -26.86 19.48
C ALA A 358 13.05 -27.55 19.90
N LEU A 359 12.10 -27.74 18.97
CA LEU A 359 10.87 -28.47 19.23
C LEU A 359 11.11 -29.97 19.40
N TRP A 360 12.01 -30.54 18.60
CA TRP A 360 12.39 -31.95 18.67
C TRP A 360 13.08 -32.28 20.00
N GLU A 361 14.04 -31.46 20.42
CA GLU A 361 14.73 -31.59 21.72
C GLU A 361 13.78 -31.44 22.91
N ALA A 362 12.73 -30.62 22.76
CA ALA A 362 11.68 -30.46 23.75
C ALA A 362 10.60 -31.57 23.72
N GLY A 363 10.70 -32.54 22.80
CA GLY A 363 9.72 -33.62 22.66
C GLY A 363 8.37 -33.20 22.07
N HIS A 364 8.33 -32.06 21.37
CA HIS A 364 7.13 -31.44 20.81
C HIS A 364 7.14 -31.39 19.27
N SER A 365 7.59 -32.47 18.62
CA SER A 365 7.67 -32.54 17.15
C SER A 365 6.29 -32.47 16.46
N GLU A 366 5.22 -32.76 17.20
CA GLU A 366 3.82 -32.55 16.78
C GLU A 366 3.44 -31.07 16.64
N LEU A 367 4.15 -30.16 17.31
CA LEU A 367 3.95 -28.71 17.23
C LEU A 367 4.85 -28.05 16.16
N SER A 368 5.22 -28.81 15.13
CA SER A 368 6.04 -28.33 14.01
C SER A 368 5.21 -27.95 12.78
N VAL A 369 5.82 -27.18 11.88
CA VAL A 369 5.20 -26.84 10.58
C VAL A 369 5.09 -28.10 9.72
N GLU A 370 6.09 -28.97 9.80
CA GLU A 370 6.16 -30.27 9.15
C GLU A 370 4.95 -31.14 9.52
N ALA A 371 4.62 -31.26 10.81
CA ALA A 371 3.47 -32.04 11.27
C ALA A 371 2.15 -31.48 10.76
N LEU A 372 1.99 -30.15 10.77
CA LEU A 372 0.77 -29.48 10.30
C LEU A 372 0.57 -29.62 8.78
N VAL A 373 1.66 -29.61 8.00
CA VAL A 373 1.61 -29.79 6.54
C VAL A 373 1.21 -31.21 6.15
N LEU A 374 1.55 -32.21 6.98
CA LEU A 374 1.19 -33.61 6.74
C LEU A 374 -0.22 -34.00 7.20
N ASP A 375 -0.92 -33.12 7.90
CA ASP A 375 -2.32 -33.32 8.27
C ASP A 375 -3.17 -33.59 7.02
N ALA A 376 -3.94 -34.69 7.04
CA ALA A 376 -4.75 -35.14 5.91
C ALA A 376 -5.66 -34.05 5.33
N ARG A 377 -6.08 -33.07 6.16
CA ARG A 377 -6.89 -31.91 5.73
C ARG A 377 -6.14 -30.97 4.77
N PHE A 378 -4.81 -30.90 4.86
CA PHE A 378 -4.00 -29.88 4.19
C PHE A 378 -3.00 -30.44 3.18
N ARG A 379 -2.75 -31.76 3.17
CA ARG A 379 -1.82 -32.40 2.21
C ARG A 379 -2.06 -31.98 0.76
N GLY A 380 -3.33 -31.81 0.35
CA GLY A 380 -3.71 -31.39 -0.99
C GLY A 380 -3.29 -29.97 -1.38
N LEU A 381 -2.86 -29.13 -0.42
CA LEU A 381 -2.35 -27.79 -0.68
C LEU A 381 -0.88 -27.77 -1.11
N PHE A 382 -0.13 -28.84 -0.84
CA PHE A 382 1.33 -28.87 -1.00
C PHE A 382 1.76 -29.83 -2.10
N THR A 383 2.89 -29.54 -2.74
CA THR A 383 3.46 -30.43 -3.76
C THR A 383 4.05 -31.68 -3.11
N ALA A 384 4.09 -32.80 -3.85
CA ALA A 384 4.66 -34.06 -3.36
C ALA A 384 6.09 -33.89 -2.80
N ALA A 385 6.93 -33.08 -3.46
CA ALA A 385 8.29 -32.79 -3.01
C ALA A 385 8.37 -32.04 -1.67
N LEU A 386 7.37 -31.24 -1.31
CA LEU A 386 7.30 -30.57 -0.01
C LEU A 386 6.80 -31.51 1.09
N LEU A 387 5.84 -32.38 0.76
CA LEU A 387 5.34 -33.41 1.67
C LEU A 387 6.45 -34.40 2.02
N GLU A 388 7.20 -34.88 1.03
CA GLU A 388 8.33 -35.81 1.23
C GLU A 388 9.41 -35.18 2.12
N ARG A 389 9.71 -33.89 1.96
CA ARG A 389 10.64 -33.17 2.84
C ARG A 389 10.13 -33.07 4.28
N ALA A 390 8.84 -32.84 4.47
CA ALA A 390 8.24 -32.79 5.80
C ALA A 390 8.29 -34.18 6.48
N GLU A 391 8.00 -35.26 5.74
CA GLU A 391 8.10 -36.65 6.19
C GLU A 391 9.54 -37.01 6.60
N GLN A 392 10.52 -36.66 5.75
CA GLN A 392 11.95 -36.86 6.04
C GLN A 392 12.41 -36.14 7.32
N ARG A 393 11.92 -34.92 7.57
CA ARG A 393 12.27 -34.15 8.77
C ARG A 393 11.68 -34.73 10.06
N LEU A 394 10.46 -35.26 10.00
CA LEU A 394 9.82 -35.90 11.15
C LEU A 394 10.31 -37.33 11.42
N GLY A 395 11.13 -37.90 10.53
CA GLY A 395 11.59 -39.28 10.63
C GLY A 395 10.47 -40.31 10.42
N VAL A 396 9.39 -39.90 9.75
CA VAL A 396 8.27 -40.78 9.38
C VAL A 396 8.56 -41.29 7.97
N SER A 397 9.30 -42.40 7.88
CA SER A 397 9.51 -43.15 6.64
C SER A 397 8.78 -44.48 6.67
#